data_AF-A0AAX4JDU0-F1
#
_entry.id   AF-A0AAX4JDU0-F1
#
_cell.length_a   1.000
_cell.length_b   1.000
_cell.length_c   1.000
_cell.angle_alpha   90.00
_cell.angle_beta   90.00
_cell.angle_gamma   90.00
#
_symmetry.space_group_name_H-M   'P 1'
#
loop_
_entity.id
_entity.type
_entity.pdbx_description
1 polymer ?
#
loop_
_entity_poly.entity_id
_entity_poly.type
_entity_poly.pdbx_seq_one_letter_code
_entity_poly.pdbx_strand_id
1 'polypeptide(L)'
;MKRNLNHENIDIFFLLNENKILTKSELQKLLPMENYAEYIKGFYRRRFIDLFNRNYDFPWFSQKYLLNKNVLKTWNFDFKNSYFLINDLDLEEDPSKLASIVGYVSHYPVYNNGFKLDIILELNEVRDIVDEIQSLFYNSRASVTLIKKDDLTVKERENEDQDILSLVSAFYKVEVNKNNLRDVFLYCANCNTQYYSDVEMIIKCGKSCSQDSRRKELLKNYTDFSYMKNIHVDFILKSNIIKYEENVYKCAYCEKKFESEEFIKIHYNKKHSDEIELREKKYEEFKNFVDNIDLRLINLAEGSLEGKPWFAKIGEDNKIVYDMNHVFSGEIILNEK
;
A
#
# COMPACT_ATOMS: atom_id res chain seq x y z
N MET A 1 5.07 -26.36 -7.75
CA MET A 1 5.61 -26.52 -9.12
C MET A 1 6.62 -25.41 -9.33
N LYS A 2 7.93 -25.69 -9.36
CA LYS A 2 8.94 -24.67 -9.70
C LYS A 2 8.62 -24.22 -11.12
N ARG A 3 8.19 -22.96 -11.30
CA ARG A 3 8.19 -22.37 -12.64
C ARG A 3 9.65 -22.35 -13.06
N ASN A 4 10.03 -23.15 -14.05
CA ASN A 4 11.26 -22.91 -14.79
C ASN A 4 11.04 -21.57 -15.49
N LEU A 5 11.43 -20.48 -14.83
CA LEU A 5 11.52 -19.18 -15.47
C LEU A 5 12.51 -19.37 -16.62
N ASN A 6 12.02 -19.29 -17.85
CA ASN A 6 12.92 -19.24 -18.98
C ASN A 6 13.67 -17.90 -18.89
N HIS A 7 14.90 -17.95 -18.37
CA HIS A 7 15.72 -16.76 -18.11
C HIS A 7 15.95 -15.92 -19.37
N GLU A 8 15.79 -16.52 -20.55
CA GLU A 8 15.89 -15.85 -21.86
C GLU A 8 14.81 -14.79 -22.10
N ASN A 9 13.68 -14.83 -21.37
CA ASN A 9 12.56 -13.90 -21.54
C ASN A 9 12.45 -12.84 -20.43
N ILE A 10 13.40 -12.80 -19.49
CA ILE A 10 13.39 -11.78 -18.44
C ILE A 10 14.08 -10.54 -18.99
N ASP A 11 13.32 -9.48 -19.24
CA ASP A 11 13.85 -8.16 -19.57
C ASP A 11 13.47 -7.12 -18.50
N ILE A 12 13.98 -5.91 -18.65
CA ILE A 12 13.69 -4.82 -17.71
C ILE A 12 12.20 -4.46 -17.68
N PHE A 13 11.48 -4.57 -18.80
CA PHE A 13 10.06 -4.22 -18.87
C PHE A 13 9.19 -5.21 -18.11
N PHE A 14 9.53 -6.50 -18.17
CA PHE A 14 8.95 -7.56 -17.36
C PHE A 14 9.15 -7.25 -15.87
N LEU A 15 10.38 -6.98 -15.44
CA LEU A 15 10.68 -6.66 -14.03
C LEU A 15 10.01 -5.39 -13.52
N LEU A 16 9.78 -4.40 -14.39
CA LEU A 16 9.05 -3.18 -14.05
C LEU A 16 7.54 -3.42 -13.84
N ASN A 17 7.00 -4.53 -14.33
CA ASN A 17 5.60 -4.92 -14.17
C ASN A 17 5.38 -5.90 -13.01
N GLU A 18 6.45 -6.47 -12.45
CA GLU A 18 6.38 -7.39 -11.32
C GLU A 18 5.92 -6.70 -10.04
N ASN A 19 5.14 -7.41 -9.22
CA ASN A 19 4.56 -6.86 -7.98
C ASN A 19 5.57 -6.64 -6.86
N LYS A 20 6.77 -7.19 -7.01
CA LYS A 20 7.85 -7.06 -6.02
C LYS A 20 9.03 -6.37 -6.66
N ILE A 21 9.52 -5.35 -5.98
CA ILE A 21 10.78 -4.69 -6.33
C ILE A 21 11.93 -5.66 -6.12
N LEU A 22 13.01 -5.57 -6.89
CA LEU A 22 14.23 -6.33 -6.62
C LEU A 22 15.20 -5.53 -5.77
N THR A 23 16.04 -6.22 -4.98
CA THR A 23 17.25 -5.61 -4.42
C THR A 23 18.33 -5.46 -5.49
N LYS A 24 19.39 -4.71 -5.17
CA LYS A 24 20.50 -4.50 -6.11
C LYS A 24 21.17 -5.83 -6.45
N SER A 25 21.39 -6.66 -5.43
CA SER A 25 22.00 -7.98 -5.60
C SER A 25 21.12 -8.94 -6.40
N GLU A 26 19.80 -8.85 -6.30
CA GLU A 26 18.86 -9.65 -7.11
C GLU A 26 18.83 -9.18 -8.56
N LEU A 27 18.75 -7.86 -8.79
CA LEU A 27 18.77 -7.33 -10.16
C LEU A 27 20.06 -7.70 -10.87
N GLN A 28 21.22 -7.55 -10.21
CA GLN A 28 22.52 -7.88 -10.80
C GLN A 28 22.66 -9.37 -11.16
N LYS A 29 21.95 -10.27 -10.48
CA LYS A 29 21.92 -11.70 -10.83
C LYS A 29 21.06 -11.98 -12.05
N LEU A 30 19.95 -11.25 -12.21
CA LEU A 30 19.01 -11.44 -13.32
C LEU A 30 19.43 -10.70 -14.58
N LEU A 31 19.84 -9.43 -14.43
CA LEU A 31 20.22 -8.51 -15.49
C LEU A 31 21.51 -7.75 -15.10
N PRO A 32 22.70 -8.34 -15.26
CA PRO A 32 23.96 -7.78 -14.77
C PRO A 32 24.34 -6.41 -15.36
N MET A 33 23.83 -6.09 -16.56
CA MET A 33 24.13 -4.86 -17.28
C MET A 33 23.17 -3.71 -16.94
N GLU A 34 22.09 -3.98 -16.22
CA GLU A 34 21.07 -2.98 -15.93
C GLU A 34 21.47 -2.06 -14.78
N ASN A 35 21.10 -0.78 -14.91
CA ASN A 35 21.37 0.21 -13.87
C ASN A 35 20.28 0.13 -12.79
N TYR A 36 20.66 -0.29 -11.59
CA TYR A 36 19.73 -0.42 -10.47
C TYR A 36 19.01 0.89 -10.09
N ALA A 37 19.67 2.04 -10.17
CA ALA A 37 19.04 3.32 -9.84
C ALA A 37 17.93 3.67 -10.84
N GLU A 38 18.16 3.42 -12.14
CA GLU A 38 17.15 3.64 -13.18
C GLU A 38 16.01 2.61 -13.09
N TYR A 39 16.32 1.35 -12.75
CA TYR A 39 15.30 0.34 -12.47
C TYR A 39 14.39 0.77 -11.32
N ILE A 40 14.94 1.19 -10.18
CA ILE A 40 14.18 1.62 -9.01
C ILE A 40 13.30 2.84 -9.35
N LYS A 41 13.84 3.83 -10.06
CA LYS A 41 13.06 5.00 -10.51
C LYS A 41 11.91 4.59 -11.41
N GLY A 42 12.17 3.70 -12.37
CA GLY A 42 11.16 3.17 -13.29
C GLY A 42 10.07 2.38 -12.57
N PHE A 43 10.46 1.55 -11.61
CA PHE A 43 9.56 0.72 -10.82
C PHE A 43 8.60 1.59 -9.99
N TYR A 44 9.14 2.50 -9.17
CA TYR A 44 8.33 3.40 -8.37
C TYR A 44 7.47 4.32 -9.22
N ARG A 45 7.99 4.81 -10.34
CA ARG A 45 7.22 5.61 -11.30
C ARG A 45 5.94 4.88 -11.70
N ARG A 46 6.03 3.64 -12.16
CA ARG A 46 4.85 2.86 -12.57
C ARG A 46 3.94 2.58 -11.38
N ARG A 47 4.51 2.11 -10.27
CA ARG A 47 3.75 1.71 -9.08
C ARG A 47 2.96 2.85 -8.46
N PHE A 48 3.56 4.03 -8.30
CA PHE A 48 2.87 5.17 -7.71
C PHE A 48 1.83 5.79 -8.63
N ILE A 49 2.06 5.77 -9.95
CA ILE A 49 1.02 6.18 -10.92
C ILE A 49 -0.16 5.21 -10.84
N ASP A 50 0.08 3.90 -10.83
CA ASP A 50 -0.97 2.90 -10.68
C ASP A 50 -1.73 3.06 -9.36
N LEU A 51 -0.99 3.26 -8.26
CA LEU A 51 -1.57 3.45 -6.94
C LEU A 51 -2.43 4.71 -6.91
N PHE A 52 -1.92 5.83 -7.41
CA PHE A 52 -2.67 7.08 -7.52
C PHE A 52 -3.94 6.86 -8.33
N ASN A 53 -3.85 6.36 -9.57
CA ASN A 53 -5.01 6.19 -10.43
C ASN A 53 -6.07 5.26 -9.86
N ARG A 54 -5.66 4.19 -9.16
CA ARG A 54 -6.60 3.23 -8.54
C ARG A 54 -7.28 3.80 -7.30
N ASN A 55 -6.60 4.65 -6.54
CA ASN A 55 -7.07 5.10 -5.23
C ASN A 55 -7.57 6.56 -5.20
N TYR A 56 -7.34 7.32 -6.27
CA TYR A 56 -7.61 8.75 -6.36
C TYR A 56 -9.02 9.15 -5.91
N ASP A 57 -10.04 8.39 -6.33
CA ASP A 57 -11.44 8.68 -6.03
C ASP A 57 -11.89 8.22 -4.63
N PHE A 58 -11.02 7.56 -3.85
CA PHE A 58 -11.37 7.08 -2.52
C PHE A 58 -11.18 8.18 -1.46
N PRO A 59 -12.16 8.41 -0.56
CA PRO A 59 -12.07 9.46 0.45
C PRO A 59 -10.83 9.37 1.34
N TRP A 60 -10.45 8.15 1.76
CA TRP A 60 -9.29 7.94 2.62
C TRP A 60 -7.98 8.37 1.94
N PHE A 61 -7.87 8.16 0.61
CA PHE A 61 -6.68 8.49 -0.15
C PHE A 61 -6.61 10.00 -0.37
N SER A 62 -7.72 10.61 -0.79
CA SER A 62 -7.82 12.05 -0.98
C SER A 62 -7.49 12.83 0.31
N GLN A 63 -8.12 12.46 1.43
CA GLN A 63 -7.88 13.09 2.73
C GLN A 63 -6.44 12.96 3.21
N LYS A 64 -5.78 11.84 2.91
CA LYS A 64 -4.44 11.54 3.41
C LYS A 64 -3.34 12.10 2.53
N TYR A 65 -3.47 11.98 1.20
CA TYR A 65 -2.39 12.21 0.26
C TYR A 65 -2.63 13.36 -0.72
N LEU A 66 -3.85 13.85 -0.87
CA LEU A 66 -4.15 14.96 -1.79
C LEU A 66 -4.43 16.26 -1.04
N LEU A 67 -5.24 16.20 0.01
CA LEU A 67 -5.69 17.37 0.79
C LEU A 67 -4.75 17.72 1.94
N ASN A 68 -4.08 16.72 2.52
CA ASN A 68 -3.20 16.94 3.67
C ASN A 68 -1.83 17.44 3.20
N LYS A 69 -1.47 18.67 3.56
CA LYS A 69 -0.12 19.18 3.38
C LYS A 69 0.73 18.79 4.59
N ASN A 70 1.41 17.65 4.55
CA ASN A 70 2.51 17.26 5.47
C ASN A 70 2.40 17.83 6.91
N VAL A 71 1.21 17.80 7.51
CA VAL A 71 1.09 17.99 8.95
C VAL A 71 1.61 16.67 9.46
N LEU A 72 2.85 16.67 9.95
CA LEU A 72 3.34 15.58 10.77
C LEU A 72 2.22 15.27 11.74
N LYS A 73 1.58 14.13 11.52
CA LYS A 73 0.68 13.56 12.49
C LYS A 73 1.60 13.14 13.61
N THR A 74 1.98 14.10 14.45
CA THR A 74 2.13 13.85 15.86
C THR A 74 0.76 13.32 16.26
N TRP A 75 0.61 12.00 16.15
CA TRP A 75 -0.44 11.33 16.86
C TRP A 75 -0.04 11.56 18.32
N ASN A 76 -0.49 12.68 18.88
CA ASN A 76 -0.25 13.01 20.27
C ASN A 76 -1.10 12.01 21.04
N PHE A 77 -0.47 10.91 21.44
CA PHE A 77 -1.13 9.84 22.14
C PHE A 77 -1.32 10.22 23.60
N ASP A 78 -2.57 10.45 24.01
CA ASP A 78 -2.96 10.35 25.41
C ASP A 78 -3.55 8.95 25.63
N PHE A 79 -2.68 7.96 25.84
CA PHE A 79 -3.06 6.57 26.13
C PHE A 79 -3.65 6.45 27.54
N LYS A 80 -4.93 6.79 27.67
CA LYS A 80 -5.73 6.51 28.88
C LYS A 80 -6.56 5.23 28.79
N ASN A 81 -6.62 4.60 27.62
CA ASN A 81 -7.61 3.57 27.34
C ASN A 81 -7.00 2.15 27.31
N SER A 82 -7.85 1.14 27.48
CA SER A 82 -7.49 -0.29 27.42
C SER A 82 -7.97 -0.92 26.12
N TYR A 83 -7.25 -1.94 25.63
CA TYR A 83 -7.51 -2.54 24.33
C TYR A 83 -7.91 -4.02 24.46
N PHE A 84 -8.89 -4.45 23.69
CA PHE A 84 -9.21 -5.86 23.47
C PHE A 84 -8.84 -6.25 22.07
N LEU A 85 -8.16 -7.38 21.91
CA LEU A 85 -7.94 -8.02 20.62
C LEU A 85 -8.84 -9.26 20.56
N ILE A 86 -9.87 -9.21 19.73
CA ILE A 86 -10.73 -10.35 19.40
C ILE A 86 -10.11 -10.98 18.17
N ASN A 87 -9.48 -12.15 18.27
CA ASN A 87 -8.94 -12.84 17.11
C ASN A 87 -9.94 -13.84 16.54
N ASP A 88 -9.76 -14.19 15.27
CA ASP A 88 -10.42 -15.34 14.65
C ASP A 88 -11.96 -15.25 14.54
N LEU A 89 -12.55 -14.04 14.48
CA LEU A 89 -14.00 -13.84 14.38
C LEU A 89 -14.53 -14.23 12.99
N ASP A 90 -15.53 -15.10 12.93
CA ASP A 90 -16.16 -15.50 11.66
C ASP A 90 -17.09 -14.39 11.13
N LEU A 91 -17.03 -14.09 9.83
CA LEU A 91 -17.85 -13.03 9.22
C LEU A 91 -19.36 -13.37 9.19
N GLU A 92 -19.74 -14.62 9.44
CA GLU A 92 -21.14 -15.02 9.63
C GLU A 92 -21.72 -14.56 10.97
N GLU A 93 -20.88 -14.09 11.89
CA GLU A 93 -21.33 -13.54 13.18
C GLU A 93 -21.88 -12.11 13.02
N ASP A 94 -23.03 -11.87 13.65
CA ASP A 94 -23.76 -10.60 13.56
C ASP A 94 -22.91 -9.40 14.08
N PRO A 95 -22.44 -8.51 13.19
CA PRO A 95 -21.60 -7.37 13.56
C PRO A 95 -22.34 -6.34 14.41
N SER A 96 -23.68 -6.36 14.42
CA SER A 96 -24.47 -5.44 15.25
C SER A 96 -24.25 -5.67 16.75
N LYS A 97 -23.79 -6.87 17.15
CA LYS A 97 -23.35 -7.16 18.52
C LYS A 97 -22.14 -6.35 18.98
N LEU A 98 -21.36 -5.80 18.04
CA LEU A 98 -20.25 -4.90 18.33
C LEU A 98 -20.73 -3.45 18.52
N ALA A 99 -21.90 -3.09 17.99
CA ALA A 99 -22.41 -1.72 18.07
C ALA A 99 -22.84 -1.32 19.50
N SER A 100 -23.16 -2.31 20.35
CA SER A 100 -23.44 -2.09 21.78
C SER A 100 -22.17 -1.87 22.61
N ILE A 101 -21.02 -2.33 22.11
CA ILE A 101 -19.73 -2.12 22.76
C ILE A 101 -19.20 -0.77 22.27
N VAL A 102 -19.36 0.28 23.09
CA VAL A 102 -18.83 1.61 22.78
C VAL A 102 -17.29 1.54 22.77
N GLY A 103 -16.70 1.41 21.59
CA GLY A 103 -15.26 1.43 21.35
C GLY A 103 -14.95 1.80 19.91
N TYR A 104 -13.81 2.47 19.69
CA TYR A 104 -13.35 2.75 18.33
C TYR A 104 -12.69 1.49 17.77
N VAL A 105 -13.29 0.88 16.74
CA VAL A 105 -12.65 -0.25 16.06
C VAL A 105 -11.49 0.28 15.23
N SER A 106 -10.27 0.04 15.70
CA SER A 106 -9.09 0.66 15.09
C SER A 106 -8.64 -0.08 13.83
N HIS A 107 -8.66 -1.42 13.81
CA HIS A 107 -8.02 -2.22 12.76
C HIS A 107 -8.76 -3.53 12.47
N TYR A 108 -8.63 -4.00 11.21
CA TYR A 108 -9.15 -5.27 10.71
C TYR A 108 -8.08 -5.96 9.84
N PRO A 109 -7.34 -6.96 10.34
CA PRO A 109 -6.65 -7.91 9.48
C PRO A 109 -7.57 -9.10 9.17
N VAL A 110 -7.68 -9.45 7.88
CA VAL A 110 -8.39 -10.64 7.40
C VAL A 110 -7.36 -11.70 7.02
N TYR A 111 -7.49 -12.92 7.54
CA TYR A 111 -6.57 -14.02 7.25
C TYR A 111 -7.18 -15.05 6.28
N ASN A 112 -6.33 -15.72 5.48
CA ASN A 112 -6.73 -16.58 4.36
C ASN A 112 -7.15 -18.04 4.73
N ASN A 113 -7.39 -18.35 6.01
CA ASN A 113 -7.74 -19.71 6.47
C ASN A 113 -9.17 -19.75 7.07
N GLY A 114 -10.17 -19.43 6.25
CA GLY A 114 -11.53 -19.09 6.72
C GLY A 114 -11.61 -17.59 6.99
N PHE A 115 -12.76 -16.98 6.74
CA PHE A 115 -12.97 -15.54 6.86
C PHE A 115 -12.91 -15.10 8.32
N LYS A 116 -11.69 -14.87 8.79
CA LYS A 116 -11.39 -14.58 10.18
C LYS A 116 -10.93 -13.15 10.33
N LEU A 117 -11.55 -12.43 11.25
CA LEU A 117 -11.35 -11.03 11.51
C LEU A 117 -10.73 -10.84 12.89
N ASP A 118 -9.65 -10.05 12.99
CA ASP A 118 -9.22 -9.54 14.29
C ASP A 118 -9.78 -8.13 14.53
N ILE A 119 -10.39 -7.90 15.69
CA ILE A 119 -10.98 -6.62 16.07
C ILE A 119 -10.27 -6.07 17.29
N ILE A 120 -9.88 -4.80 17.19
CA ILE A 120 -9.26 -4.07 18.29
C ILE A 120 -10.25 -3.06 18.84
N LEU A 121 -10.69 -3.25 20.09
CA LEU A 121 -11.60 -2.34 20.77
C LEU A 121 -10.86 -1.53 21.82
N GLU A 122 -10.82 -0.21 21.63
CA GLU A 122 -10.35 0.74 22.63
C GLU A 122 -11.50 1.12 23.58
N LEU A 123 -11.33 0.87 24.88
CA LEU A 123 -12.31 1.18 25.92
C LEU A 123 -11.77 2.19 26.94
N ASN A 124 -12.64 3.12 27.35
CA ASN A 124 -12.33 4.11 28.37
C ASN A 124 -12.31 3.52 29.81
N GLU A 125 -13.05 2.43 30.07
CA GLU A 125 -13.13 1.76 31.38
C GLU A 125 -13.11 0.24 31.22
N VAL A 126 -12.29 -0.45 32.03
CA VAL A 126 -11.94 -1.86 31.82
C VAL A 126 -12.86 -2.83 32.56
N ARG A 127 -13.37 -2.45 33.73
CA ARG A 127 -13.81 -3.47 34.71
C ARG A 127 -15.15 -4.11 34.39
N ASP A 128 -16.08 -3.38 33.76
CA ASP A 128 -17.45 -3.88 33.61
C ASP A 128 -17.73 -4.50 32.22
N ILE A 129 -16.83 -4.30 31.24
CA ILE A 129 -17.06 -4.69 29.84
C ILE A 129 -16.31 -5.98 29.46
N VAL A 130 -15.28 -6.41 30.22
CA VAL A 130 -14.51 -7.65 29.93
C VAL A 130 -15.44 -8.86 29.86
N ASP A 131 -16.24 -9.06 30.91
CA ASP A 131 -17.12 -10.22 31.03
C ASP A 131 -18.24 -10.15 29.99
N GLU A 132 -18.70 -8.94 29.65
CA GLU A 132 -19.68 -8.73 28.59
C GLU A 132 -19.12 -9.12 27.21
N ILE A 133 -17.94 -8.61 26.83
CA ILE A 133 -17.27 -8.98 25.57
C ILE A 133 -17.00 -10.48 25.53
N GLN A 134 -16.45 -11.06 26.61
CA GLN A 134 -16.19 -12.48 26.66
C GLN A 134 -17.47 -13.31 26.54
N SER A 135 -18.58 -12.85 27.13
CA SER A 135 -19.88 -13.52 27.02
C SER A 135 -20.46 -13.44 25.60
N LEU A 136 -20.29 -12.30 24.91
CA LEU A 136 -20.74 -12.09 23.54
C LEU A 136 -20.06 -13.06 22.56
N PHE A 137 -18.79 -13.39 22.81
CA PHE A 137 -17.97 -14.30 22.02
C PHE A 137 -17.79 -15.68 22.66
N TYR A 138 -18.52 -16.01 23.73
CA TYR A 138 -18.34 -17.30 24.42
C TYR A 138 -18.66 -18.51 23.53
N ASN A 139 -19.64 -18.34 22.63
CA ASN A 139 -20.07 -19.37 21.69
C ASN A 139 -19.45 -19.20 20.29
N SER A 140 -18.65 -18.16 20.07
CA SER A 140 -17.93 -17.99 18.81
C SER A 140 -16.67 -18.84 18.79
N ARG A 141 -16.08 -19.01 17.61
CA ARG A 141 -14.70 -19.53 17.49
C ARG A 141 -13.65 -18.45 17.74
N ALA A 142 -14.08 -17.24 18.08
CA ALA A 142 -13.21 -16.10 18.30
C ALA A 142 -12.50 -16.23 19.66
N SER A 143 -11.25 -15.80 19.73
CA SER A 143 -10.51 -15.72 20.98
C SER A 143 -10.37 -14.27 21.42
N VAL A 144 -10.85 -13.94 22.61
CA VAL A 144 -10.76 -12.57 23.16
C VAL A 144 -9.54 -12.48 24.06
N THR A 145 -8.59 -11.63 23.70
CA THR A 145 -7.39 -11.34 24.49
C THR A 145 -7.46 -9.90 25.02
N LEU A 146 -7.49 -9.76 26.35
CA LEU A 146 -7.29 -8.45 26.97
C LEU A 146 -5.82 -8.06 26.84
N ILE A 147 -5.57 -6.88 26.31
CA ILE A 147 -4.22 -6.33 26.17
C ILE A 147 -4.05 -5.20 27.17
N LYS A 148 -3.26 -5.44 28.23
CA LYS A 148 -2.95 -4.40 29.22
C LYS A 148 -1.80 -3.53 28.74
N LYS A 149 -1.82 -2.24 29.10
CA LYS A 149 -0.76 -1.26 28.80
C LYS A 149 0.64 -1.77 29.14
N ASP A 150 0.81 -2.46 30.27
CA ASP A 150 2.12 -2.93 30.69
C ASP A 150 2.60 -4.13 29.85
N ASP A 151 1.67 -4.92 29.29
CA ASP A 151 1.97 -6.00 28.34
C ASP A 151 2.34 -5.47 26.95
N LEU A 152 2.04 -4.19 26.69
CA LEU A 152 2.36 -3.45 25.46
C LEU A 152 3.76 -2.84 25.47
N THR A 153 4.49 -2.92 26.58
CA THR A 153 5.87 -2.44 26.64
C THR A 153 6.77 -3.35 25.81
N VAL A 154 6.92 -2.98 24.54
CA VAL A 154 7.88 -3.66 23.68
C VAL A 154 9.26 -3.26 24.17
N LYS A 155 10.04 -4.27 24.59
CA LYS A 155 11.41 -4.07 25.06
C LYS A 155 12.18 -3.23 24.05
N GLU A 156 12.61 -2.05 24.49
CA GLU A 156 13.59 -1.24 23.77
C GLU A 156 14.81 -2.11 23.50
N ARG A 157 15.23 -2.20 22.24
CA ARG A 157 16.48 -2.85 21.87
C ARG A 157 17.52 -1.74 21.70
N GLU A 158 18.64 -1.86 22.39
CA GLU A 158 19.66 -0.80 22.49
C GLU A 158 20.29 -0.42 21.13
N ASN A 159 20.27 -1.33 20.16
CA ASN A 159 20.87 -1.16 18.83
C ASN A 159 19.83 -0.76 17.76
N GLU A 160 19.32 0.46 17.87
CA GLU A 160 18.73 1.12 16.70
C GLU A 160 19.83 1.66 15.78
N ASP A 161 19.67 1.37 14.50
CA ASP A 161 20.62 1.73 13.47
C ASP A 161 20.57 3.23 13.16
N GLN A 162 21.70 3.93 13.34
CA GLN A 162 21.83 5.35 13.01
C GLN A 162 21.51 5.64 11.54
N ASP A 163 21.71 4.67 10.64
CA ASP A 163 21.33 4.79 9.23
C ASP A 163 19.81 4.99 9.09
N ILE A 164 19.00 4.27 9.89
CA ILE A 164 17.54 4.34 9.84
C ILE A 164 17.06 5.66 10.41
N LEU A 165 17.62 6.11 11.54
CA LEU A 165 17.28 7.42 12.11
C LEU A 165 17.57 8.54 11.10
N SER A 166 18.74 8.49 10.45
CA SER A 166 19.13 9.46 9.43
C SER A 166 18.19 9.42 8.22
N LEU A 167 17.79 8.21 7.80
CA LEU A 167 16.85 8.03 6.70
C LEU A 167 15.47 8.60 7.00
N VAL A 168 14.88 8.25 8.15
CA VAL A 168 13.55 8.73 8.54
C VAL A 168 13.58 10.24 8.76
N SER A 169 14.67 10.76 9.33
CA SER A 169 14.89 12.20 9.47
C SER A 169 14.91 12.92 8.12
N ALA A 170 15.69 12.40 7.17
CA ALA A 170 15.80 12.97 5.84
C ALA A 170 14.46 12.91 5.08
N PHE A 171 13.75 11.78 5.23
CA PHE A 171 12.46 11.56 4.58
C PHE A 171 11.40 12.57 5.03
N TYR A 172 11.22 12.70 6.35
CA TYR A 172 10.20 13.58 6.93
C TYR A 172 10.69 15.02 7.14
N LYS A 173 11.97 15.30 6.84
CA LYS A 173 12.62 16.61 7.03
C LYS A 173 12.51 17.11 8.48
N VAL A 174 12.70 16.21 9.43
CA VAL A 174 12.64 16.48 10.87
C VAL A 174 13.71 15.70 11.59
N GLU A 175 14.10 16.14 12.78
CA GLU A 175 15.05 15.40 13.60
C GLU A 175 14.36 14.19 14.25
N VAL A 176 14.84 12.99 13.92
CA VAL A 176 14.35 11.73 14.47
C VAL A 176 15.44 11.13 15.35
N ASN A 177 15.07 10.80 16.57
CA ASN A 177 15.91 10.11 17.54
C ASN A 177 15.23 8.81 17.97
N LYS A 178 15.93 8.00 18.78
CA LYS A 178 15.43 6.70 19.22
C LYS A 178 14.06 6.79 19.91
N ASN A 179 13.89 7.82 20.73
CA ASN A 179 12.68 7.99 21.54
C ASN A 179 11.46 8.29 20.65
N ASN A 180 11.61 9.14 19.63
CA ASN A 180 10.47 9.53 18.80
C ASN A 180 10.26 8.63 17.56
N LEU A 181 11.25 7.87 17.10
CA LEU A 181 11.12 6.97 15.95
C LEU A 181 9.96 5.99 16.13
N ARG A 182 9.90 5.39 17.31
CA ARG A 182 8.84 4.47 17.68
C ARG A 182 7.55 5.21 18.05
N ASP A 183 7.64 6.13 19.00
CA ASP A 183 6.45 6.67 19.66
C ASP A 183 5.70 7.70 18.81
N VAL A 184 6.40 8.39 17.90
CA VAL A 184 5.80 9.42 17.04
C VAL A 184 5.63 8.90 15.62
N PHE A 185 6.67 8.27 15.05
CA PHE A 185 6.61 7.82 13.66
C PHE A 185 6.01 6.42 13.50
N LEU A 186 5.76 5.70 14.61
CA LEU A 186 5.29 4.31 14.60
C LEU A 186 6.15 3.45 13.70
N TYR A 187 7.47 3.64 13.78
CA TYR A 187 8.43 2.98 12.91
C TYR A 187 9.27 1.99 13.70
N CYS A 188 9.32 0.74 13.24
CA CYS A 188 10.12 -0.31 13.84
C CYS A 188 11.48 -0.40 13.12
N ALA A 189 12.56 0.00 13.78
CA ALA A 189 13.92 -0.04 13.22
C ALA A 189 14.41 -1.47 12.87
N ASN A 190 13.77 -2.50 13.44
CA ASN A 190 14.16 -3.89 13.24
C ASN A 190 13.56 -4.50 11.95
N CYS A 191 12.23 -4.43 11.78
CA CYS A 191 11.56 -4.89 10.55
C CYS A 191 11.42 -3.79 9.49
N ASN A 192 11.97 -2.59 9.73
CA ASN A 192 12.03 -1.49 8.78
C ASN A 192 10.66 -1.10 8.21
N THR A 193 9.65 -1.09 9.09
CA THR A 193 8.24 -0.90 8.73
C THR A 193 7.63 0.22 9.56
N GLN A 194 6.84 1.06 8.89
CA GLN A 194 5.98 2.04 9.53
C GLN A 194 4.56 1.48 9.67
N TYR A 195 3.94 1.70 10.83
CA TYR A 195 2.60 1.24 11.16
C TYR A 195 1.56 2.36 11.10
N TYR A 196 0.28 1.99 10.99
CA TYR A 196 -0.85 2.89 11.04
C TYR A 196 -1.22 3.30 12.46
N SER A 197 -1.01 2.39 13.40
CA SER A 197 -1.24 2.59 14.82
C SER A 197 -0.15 1.92 15.64
N ASP A 198 0.00 2.38 16.87
CA ASP A 198 0.75 1.72 17.92
C ASP A 198 0.25 0.29 18.13
N VAL A 199 -1.06 0.05 18.09
CA VAL A 199 -1.61 -1.30 18.29
C VAL A 199 -1.21 -2.24 17.15
N GLU A 200 -1.25 -1.78 15.90
CA GLU A 200 -0.73 -2.56 14.77
C GLU A 200 0.76 -2.87 14.95
N MET A 201 1.54 -1.88 15.40
CA MET A 201 2.97 -2.05 15.69
C MET A 201 3.21 -3.07 16.79
N ILE A 202 2.41 -3.07 17.85
CA ILE A 202 2.46 -4.04 18.93
C ILE A 202 2.17 -5.44 18.41
N ILE A 203 1.08 -5.62 17.66
CA ILE A 203 0.64 -6.93 17.20
C ILE A 203 1.68 -7.51 16.23
N LYS A 204 2.18 -6.68 15.30
CA LYS A 204 3.08 -7.14 14.22
C LYS A 204 4.57 -7.11 14.60
N CYS A 205 5.04 -6.10 15.33
CA CYS A 205 6.45 -5.92 15.74
C CYS A 205 6.67 -6.11 17.26
N GLY A 206 5.69 -6.62 18.02
CA GLY A 206 5.83 -6.90 19.46
C GLY A 206 6.87 -7.99 19.79
N LYS A 207 6.44 -9.08 20.43
CA LYS A 207 7.39 -10.03 21.04
C LYS A 207 8.29 -10.77 20.04
N SER A 208 7.93 -10.84 18.76
CA SER A 208 8.60 -11.65 17.74
C SER A 208 8.98 -10.89 16.46
N CYS A 209 9.30 -9.60 16.55
CA CYS A 209 9.78 -8.84 15.38
C CYS A 209 11.05 -9.50 14.80
N SER A 210 10.97 -9.94 13.54
CA SER A 210 12.12 -10.40 12.75
C SER A 210 12.85 -9.19 12.15
N GLN A 211 14.16 -9.33 11.98
CA GLN A 211 14.95 -8.36 11.25
C GLN A 211 14.69 -8.54 9.75
N ASP A 212 14.32 -7.45 9.06
CA ASP A 212 14.14 -7.48 7.61
C ASP A 212 15.32 -6.76 6.93
N SER A 213 16.39 -7.51 6.68
CA SER A 213 17.60 -7.02 6.02
C SER A 213 17.35 -6.60 4.57
N ARG A 214 16.40 -7.24 3.91
CA ARG A 214 16.02 -6.95 2.53
C ARG A 214 15.33 -5.61 2.43
N ARG A 215 14.34 -5.34 3.29
CA ARG A 215 13.67 -4.04 3.36
C ARG A 215 14.64 -2.92 3.67
N LYS A 216 15.58 -3.16 4.59
CA LYS A 216 16.66 -2.23 4.91
C LYS A 216 17.48 -1.86 3.67
N GLU A 217 17.84 -2.84 2.84
CA GLU A 217 18.56 -2.58 1.58
C GLU A 217 17.72 -1.71 0.64
N LEU A 218 16.42 -2.00 0.49
CA LEU A 218 15.53 -1.22 -0.36
C LEU A 218 15.41 0.24 0.11
N LEU A 219 15.25 0.46 1.42
CA LEU A 219 15.19 1.78 2.03
C LEU A 219 16.45 2.61 1.77
N LYS A 220 17.63 2.00 1.83
CA LYS A 220 18.89 2.71 1.56
C LYS A 220 18.99 3.29 0.14
N ASN A 221 18.18 2.79 -0.78
CA ASN A 221 18.12 3.26 -2.17
C ASN A 221 16.91 4.17 -2.42
N TYR A 222 16.21 4.57 -1.36
CA TYR A 222 15.18 5.60 -1.45
C TYR A 222 15.80 6.90 -1.98
N THR A 223 15.13 7.49 -2.96
CA THR A 223 15.53 8.77 -3.56
C THR A 223 14.35 9.72 -3.53
N ASP A 224 14.66 11.02 -3.64
CA ASP A 224 13.67 12.06 -3.84
C ASP A 224 12.76 11.72 -5.04
N PHE A 225 11.46 11.62 -4.79
CA PHE A 225 10.44 11.33 -5.78
C PHE A 225 10.03 12.52 -6.65
N SER A 226 10.65 13.70 -6.45
CA SER A 226 10.39 14.91 -7.24
C SER A 226 10.51 14.70 -8.75
N TYR A 227 11.34 13.74 -9.21
CA TYR A 227 11.45 13.39 -10.63
C TYR A 227 10.12 12.96 -11.25
N MET A 228 9.16 12.47 -10.46
CA MET A 228 7.84 12.08 -10.95
C MET A 228 6.97 13.27 -11.33
N LYS A 229 7.24 14.46 -10.80
CA LYS A 229 6.46 15.67 -11.13
C LYS A 229 6.67 16.17 -12.55
N ASN A 230 7.77 15.75 -13.19
CA ASN A 230 8.10 16.12 -14.57
C ASN A 230 7.58 15.11 -15.61
N ILE A 231 6.80 14.12 -15.17
CA ILE A 231 6.20 13.14 -16.08
C ILE A 231 5.07 13.81 -16.85
N HIS A 232 5.02 13.54 -18.16
CA HIS A 232 3.97 14.03 -19.02
C HIS A 232 2.59 13.56 -18.55
N VAL A 233 1.60 14.45 -18.52
CA VAL A 233 0.25 14.16 -18.02
C VAL A 233 -0.38 12.94 -18.71
N ASP A 234 -0.12 12.75 -20.01
CA ASP A 234 -0.64 11.61 -20.77
C ASP A 234 -0.10 10.25 -20.33
N PHE A 235 1.08 10.22 -19.72
CA PHE A 235 1.58 8.98 -19.14
C PHE A 235 0.89 8.65 -17.82
N ILE A 236 0.52 9.66 -17.03
CA ILE A 236 -0.15 9.47 -15.73
C ILE A 236 -1.63 9.16 -15.92
N LEU A 237 -2.32 9.94 -16.76
CA LEU A 237 -3.78 9.91 -16.89
C LEU A 237 -4.29 9.21 -18.15
N LYS A 238 -3.39 8.56 -18.92
CA LYS A 238 -3.61 8.01 -20.28
C LYS A 238 -3.97 9.10 -21.30
N SER A 239 -3.46 8.98 -22.53
CA SER A 239 -3.75 9.96 -23.58
C SER A 239 -5.25 10.03 -23.91
N ASN A 240 -5.75 11.25 -24.10
CA ASN A 240 -7.11 11.52 -24.54
C ASN A 240 -7.27 11.48 -26.08
N ILE A 241 -6.14 11.37 -26.77
CA ILE A 241 -6.01 11.21 -28.21
C ILE A 241 -5.51 9.79 -28.47
N ILE A 242 -6.32 8.98 -29.12
CA ILE A 242 -6.00 7.59 -29.48
C ILE A 242 -5.61 7.58 -30.96
N LYS A 243 -4.40 7.12 -31.29
CA LYS A 243 -4.04 6.83 -32.68
C LYS A 243 -4.77 5.57 -33.12
N TYR A 244 -5.72 5.70 -34.05
CA TYR A 244 -6.58 4.61 -34.51
C TYR A 244 -5.99 3.92 -35.74
N GLU A 245 -5.64 4.70 -36.76
CA GLU A 245 -4.99 4.24 -38.00
C GLU A 245 -3.88 5.23 -38.40
N GLU A 246 -3.19 4.95 -39.50
CA GLU A 246 -2.25 5.90 -40.08
C GLU A 246 -2.99 7.19 -40.46
N ASN A 247 -2.59 8.31 -39.85
CA ASN A 247 -3.24 9.62 -40.00
C ASN A 247 -4.71 9.68 -39.53
N VAL A 248 -5.17 8.76 -38.69
CA VAL A 248 -6.50 8.84 -38.08
C VAL A 248 -6.42 8.83 -36.56
N TYR A 249 -6.97 9.87 -35.95
CA TYR A 249 -6.98 10.09 -34.51
C TYR A 249 -8.42 10.04 -33.98
N LYS A 250 -8.62 9.33 -32.87
CA LYS A 250 -9.92 9.16 -32.20
C LYS A 250 -9.92 9.89 -30.86
N CYS A 251 -10.96 10.69 -30.60
CA CYS A 251 -11.19 11.28 -29.30
C CYS A 251 -11.64 10.20 -28.30
N ALA A 252 -10.98 10.10 -27.15
CA ALA A 252 -11.33 9.13 -26.12
C ALA A 252 -12.71 9.37 -25.49
N TYR A 253 -13.25 10.59 -25.57
CA TYR A 253 -14.50 10.98 -24.88
C TYR A 253 -15.74 10.87 -25.76
N CYS A 254 -15.70 11.43 -26.96
CA CYS A 254 -16.86 11.44 -27.87
C CYS A 254 -16.69 10.51 -29.09
N GLU A 255 -15.57 9.78 -29.16
CA GLU A 255 -15.26 8.79 -30.19
C GLU A 255 -15.15 9.33 -31.63
N LYS A 256 -15.25 10.65 -31.83
CA LYS A 256 -15.09 11.28 -33.14
C LYS A 256 -13.68 11.06 -33.68
N LYS A 257 -13.61 10.85 -34.99
CA LYS A 257 -12.37 10.62 -35.74
C LYS A 257 -11.94 11.90 -36.46
N PHE A 258 -10.63 12.09 -36.57
CA PHE A 258 -9.99 13.25 -37.18
C PHE A 258 -8.81 12.80 -38.02
N GLU A 259 -8.55 13.51 -39.11
CA GLU A 259 -7.46 13.22 -40.06
C GLU A 259 -6.09 13.76 -39.60
N SER A 260 -6.06 14.55 -38.52
CA SER A 260 -4.80 15.09 -37.98
C SER A 260 -4.83 15.26 -36.46
N GLU A 261 -3.64 15.23 -35.87
CA GLU A 261 -3.46 15.47 -34.43
C GLU A 261 -3.85 16.91 -34.04
N GLU A 262 -3.65 17.87 -34.95
CA GLU A 262 -4.00 19.27 -34.73
C GLU A 262 -5.52 19.47 -34.70
N PHE A 263 -6.27 18.82 -35.58
CA PHE A 263 -7.73 18.92 -35.60
C PHE A 263 -8.35 18.30 -34.34
N ILE A 264 -7.84 17.17 -33.86
CA ILE A 264 -8.34 16.58 -32.61
C ILE A 264 -7.98 17.44 -31.40
N LYS A 265 -6.80 18.09 -31.36
CA LYS A 265 -6.44 19.07 -30.31
C LYS A 265 -7.40 20.26 -30.29
N ILE A 266 -7.71 20.83 -31.46
CA ILE A 266 -8.68 21.93 -31.58
C ILE A 266 -10.08 21.47 -31.14
N HIS A 267 -10.50 20.28 -31.57
CA HIS A 267 -11.78 19.69 -31.15
C HIS A 267 -11.83 19.52 -29.63
N TYR A 268 -10.77 18.95 -29.05
CA TYR A 268 -10.68 18.68 -27.62
C TYR A 268 -10.79 19.98 -26.81
N ASN A 269 -10.02 21.01 -27.19
CA ASN A 269 -10.07 22.33 -26.55
C ASN A 269 -11.42 23.04 -26.67
N LYS A 270 -12.16 22.82 -27.77
CA LYS A 270 -13.46 23.49 -28.01
C LYS A 270 -14.67 22.75 -27.46
N LYS A 271 -14.60 21.43 -27.34
CA LYS A 271 -15.76 20.57 -27.00
C LYS A 271 -15.64 19.87 -25.66
N HIS A 272 -14.43 19.82 -25.10
CA HIS A 272 -14.11 19.12 -23.86
C HIS A 272 -13.25 20.01 -22.94
N SER A 273 -13.56 21.32 -22.87
CA SER A 273 -12.86 22.28 -21.99
C SER A 273 -12.88 21.83 -20.53
N ASP A 274 -14.05 21.38 -20.05
CA ASP A 274 -14.25 20.98 -18.66
C ASP A 274 -13.42 19.73 -18.31
N GLU A 275 -13.23 18.84 -19.29
CA GLU A 275 -12.38 17.66 -19.15
C GLU A 275 -10.89 18.02 -19.09
N ILE A 276 -10.47 19.08 -19.80
CA ILE A 276 -9.11 19.60 -19.72
C ILE A 276 -8.85 20.16 -18.33
N GLU A 277 -9.76 20.98 -17.80
CA GLU A 277 -9.65 21.53 -16.45
C GLU A 277 -9.61 20.42 -15.38
N LEU A 278 -10.49 19.41 -15.51
CA LEU A 278 -10.48 18.27 -14.59
C LEU A 278 -9.16 17.48 -14.66
N ARG A 279 -8.61 17.32 -15.86
CA ARG A 279 -7.35 16.61 -16.08
C ARG A 279 -6.16 17.38 -15.51
N GLU A 280 -6.11 18.69 -15.71
CA GLU A 280 -5.09 19.56 -15.12
C GLU A 280 -5.17 19.53 -13.60
N LYS A 281 -6.38 19.62 -13.02
CA LYS A 281 -6.59 19.48 -11.59
C LYS A 281 -6.07 18.14 -11.06
N LYS A 282 -6.43 17.04 -11.72
CA LYS A 282 -5.98 15.69 -11.32
C LYS A 282 -4.46 15.55 -11.43
N TYR A 283 -3.81 16.22 -12.39
CA TYR A 283 -2.36 16.25 -12.49
C TYR A 283 -1.69 17.07 -11.38
N GLU A 284 -2.26 18.22 -11.00
CA GLU A 284 -1.77 18.97 -9.82
C GLU A 284 -1.95 18.16 -8.53
N GLU A 285 -3.05 17.44 -8.39
CA GLU A 285 -3.26 16.52 -7.27
C GLU A 285 -2.28 15.33 -7.30
N PHE A 286 -1.87 14.84 -8.47
CA PHE A 286 -0.77 13.88 -8.57
C PHE A 286 0.55 14.46 -8.04
N LYS A 287 0.86 15.73 -8.34
CA LYS A 287 2.07 16.38 -7.79
C LYS A 287 1.99 16.50 -6.28
N ASN A 288 0.82 16.86 -5.73
CA ASN A 288 0.58 16.88 -4.28
C ASN A 288 0.75 15.48 -3.67
N PHE A 289 0.21 14.46 -4.34
CA PHE A 289 0.41 13.07 -3.93
C PHE A 289 1.90 12.71 -3.85
N VAL A 290 2.71 13.08 -4.86
CA VAL A 290 4.16 12.85 -4.86
C VAL A 290 4.84 13.51 -3.66
N ASP A 291 4.41 14.71 -3.26
CA ASP A 291 4.93 15.42 -2.08
C ASP A 291 4.53 14.80 -0.74
N ASN A 292 3.49 13.98 -0.74
CA ASN A 292 2.90 13.36 0.44
C ASN A 292 3.19 11.85 0.53
N ILE A 293 4.02 11.29 -0.35
CA ILE A 293 4.43 9.89 -0.27
C ILE A 293 5.10 9.67 1.10
N ASP A 294 4.64 8.64 1.82
CA ASP A 294 5.20 8.23 3.12
C ASP A 294 5.84 6.83 3.06
N LEU A 295 6.58 6.46 4.11
CA LEU A 295 7.25 5.14 4.18
C LEU A 295 6.23 3.98 4.10
N ARG A 296 4.99 4.18 4.56
CA ARG A 296 3.90 3.22 4.40
C ARG A 296 3.54 3.00 2.93
N LEU A 297 3.41 4.07 2.16
CA LEU A 297 3.08 3.96 0.75
C LEU A 297 4.20 3.28 -0.03
N ILE A 298 5.45 3.52 0.35
CA ILE A 298 6.60 2.80 -0.22
C ILE A 298 6.50 1.31 0.10
N ASN A 299 6.22 0.93 1.36
CA ASN A 299 6.02 -0.48 1.71
C ASN A 299 4.93 -1.14 0.85
N LEU A 300 3.83 -0.42 0.62
CA LEU A 300 2.75 -0.89 -0.24
C LEU A 300 3.19 -1.03 -1.71
N ALA A 301 3.93 -0.06 -2.23
CA ALA A 301 4.40 -0.05 -3.62
C ALA A 301 5.44 -1.14 -3.93
N GLU A 302 6.30 -1.46 -2.95
CA GLU A 302 7.34 -2.49 -3.09
C GLU A 302 6.79 -3.92 -3.09
N GLY A 303 5.54 -4.11 -2.66
CA GLY A 303 4.97 -5.45 -2.46
C GLY A 303 5.74 -6.26 -1.42
N SER A 304 6.45 -5.58 -0.51
CA SER A 304 7.30 -6.15 0.54
C SER A 304 6.52 -6.61 1.77
N LEU A 305 5.19 -6.47 1.77
CA LEU A 305 4.32 -7.10 2.77
C LEU A 305 4.44 -8.62 2.64
N GLU A 306 5.31 -9.23 3.45
CA GLU A 306 5.29 -10.66 3.68
C GLU A 306 3.95 -11.04 4.32
N GLY A 307 3.18 -11.81 3.56
CA GLY A 307 1.77 -12.11 3.77
C GLY A 307 1.09 -11.97 2.42
N LYS A 308 0.74 -13.10 1.79
CA LYS A 308 0.32 -13.20 0.38
C LYS A 308 -0.61 -12.05 -0.05
N PRO A 309 -0.51 -11.54 -1.29
CA PRO A 309 -1.41 -10.50 -1.79
C PRO A 309 -2.88 -10.94 -1.65
N TRP A 310 -3.78 -9.99 -1.35
CA TRP A 310 -5.25 -10.14 -1.29
C TRP A 310 -5.84 -11.04 -2.39
N PHE A 311 -5.24 -11.06 -3.58
CA PHE A 311 -5.73 -11.78 -4.77
C PHE A 311 -5.15 -13.20 -4.96
N ALA A 312 -4.51 -13.77 -3.94
CA ALA A 312 -4.03 -15.15 -3.95
C ALA A 312 -5.06 -16.08 -3.27
N LYS A 313 -5.76 -16.90 -4.07
CA LYS A 313 -6.57 -18.00 -3.53
C LYS A 313 -5.67 -19.23 -3.32
N ILE A 314 -5.88 -19.94 -2.22
CA ILE A 314 -5.30 -21.25 -1.99
C ILE A 314 -6.21 -22.25 -2.71
N GLY A 315 -5.70 -22.90 -3.76
CA GLY A 315 -6.43 -23.98 -4.42
C GLY A 315 -6.47 -25.24 -3.55
N GLU A 316 -7.36 -26.17 -3.87
CA GLU A 316 -7.62 -27.41 -3.12
C GLU A 316 -6.35 -28.27 -2.88
N ASP A 317 -5.31 -28.09 -3.70
CA ASP A 317 -4.02 -28.78 -3.60
C ASP A 317 -2.95 -28.06 -2.74
N ASN A 318 -3.29 -27.05 -1.95
CA ASN A 318 -2.31 -26.20 -1.25
C ASN A 318 -1.36 -25.41 -2.19
N LYS A 319 -1.73 -25.29 -3.47
CA LYS A 319 -1.01 -24.48 -4.46
C LYS A 319 -1.56 -23.05 -4.45
N ILE A 320 -0.65 -22.07 -4.52
CA ILE A 320 -1.02 -20.67 -4.70
C ILE A 320 -1.52 -20.49 -6.14
N VAL A 321 -2.79 -20.19 -6.30
CA VAL A 321 -3.39 -19.82 -7.59
C VAL A 321 -3.54 -18.31 -7.61
N TYR A 322 -2.95 -17.68 -8.62
CA TYR A 322 -3.14 -16.26 -8.88
C TYR A 322 -4.51 -16.09 -9.57
N ASP A 323 -5.41 -15.30 -8.98
CA ASP A 323 -6.69 -14.96 -9.61
C ASP A 323 -6.42 -13.98 -10.78
N MET A 324 -6.25 -14.53 -11.97
CA MET A 324 -5.93 -13.78 -13.21
C MET A 324 -7.12 -12.95 -13.72
N ASN A 325 -8.31 -13.03 -13.11
CA ASN A 325 -9.50 -12.30 -13.55
C ASN A 325 -9.39 -10.77 -13.37
N HIS A 326 -8.39 -10.27 -12.64
CA HIS A 326 -8.22 -8.83 -12.40
C HIS A 326 -7.20 -8.14 -13.32
N VAL A 327 -6.63 -8.83 -14.32
CA VAL A 327 -5.60 -8.22 -15.20
C VAL A 327 -5.83 -8.42 -16.71
N PHE A 328 -6.72 -9.28 -17.20
CA PHE A 328 -6.99 -9.36 -18.65
C PHE A 328 -8.46 -9.54 -19.01
N SER A 329 -9.02 -8.53 -19.66
CA SER A 329 -10.21 -8.64 -20.51
C SER A 329 -9.80 -9.23 -21.87
N GLY A 330 -9.96 -10.53 -22.07
CA GLY A 330 -9.74 -11.18 -23.36
C GLY A 330 -9.99 -12.68 -23.29
N GLU A 331 -10.90 -13.20 -24.11
CA GLU A 331 -11.20 -14.63 -24.22
C GLU A 331 -10.01 -15.41 -24.79
N ILE A 332 -9.70 -16.56 -24.18
CA ILE A 332 -8.82 -17.58 -24.76
C ILE A 332 -9.70 -18.80 -25.06
N ILE A 333 -9.96 -19.05 -26.34
CA ILE A 333 -10.60 -20.27 -26.83
C ILE A 333 -9.55 -21.37 -26.87
N LEU A 334 -9.71 -22.41 -26.05
CA LEU A 334 -8.92 -23.63 -26.14
C LEU A 334 -9.64 -24.60 -27.07
N ASN A 335 -9.11 -24.79 -28.28
CA ASN A 335 -9.56 -25.87 -29.15
C ASN A 335 -9.05 -27.20 -28.59
N GLU A 336 -9.98 -28.08 -28.21
CA GLU A 336 -9.70 -29.45 -27.81
C GLU A 336 -9.18 -30.26 -29.01
N LYS A 337 -8.13 -31.06 -28.77
CA LYS A 337 -7.70 -32.15 -29.65
C LYS A 337 -7.66 -33.45 -28.86
#